data_AF-A0A336K0Q3-F1
#
_entry.id   AF-A0A336K0Q3-F1
#
_cell.length_a   1.000
_cell.length_b   1.000
_cell.length_c   1.000
_cell.angle_alpha   90.00
_cell.angle_beta   90.00
_cell.angle_gamma   90.00
#
_symmetry.space_group_name_H-M   'P 1'
#
loop_
_entity.id
_entity.type
_entity.pdbx_description
1 polymer ?
#
loop_
_entity_poly.entity_id
_entity_poly.type
_entity_poly.pdbx_seq_one_letter_code
_entity_poly.pdbx_strand_id
1 'polypeptide(L)'
;MALRQIVYLRESLLLRSENCNQVFRQFTSQSKSLRTGRVKFSASSSLKQPRKQLVPFESHDPGYIDPNKLWKALIFTGTFTVTSFATVSIWEYEKIRSKATSVFRSATNFKWVKEKIIGKKEEMSELRRELQTAWNKLSPGEQLFIPLCALNLTVFGMWRIPRLQPFMLKYFCSNPAAKAVCWPMILSTFSHYSAFHIFANMYVLHSFSNGAIGSLGKEQFLGLYLSAGVLSSFASYLYKAVMMQPGLSLGASGAIMAILAYVCAKYPDTQLSILFLPMYTFSAGAAIKVIMGLDLAGVILGWKFFDHAAHLGGAAFGLFWCYYGSQHLWPKREYLIGHWHKLRGPISKS
;
A
#
# COMPACT_ATOMS: atom_id res chain seq x y z
N MET A 1 34.30 38.14 37.23
CA MET A 1 32.88 38.26 36.81
C MET A 1 32.20 36.91 36.55
N ALA A 2 32.92 35.82 36.22
CA ALA A 2 32.34 34.49 35.98
C ALA A 2 31.94 33.67 37.26
N LEU A 3 32.51 33.98 38.44
CA LEU A 3 32.19 33.26 39.68
C LEU A 3 30.85 33.66 40.34
N ARG A 4 30.28 34.83 40.01
CA ARG A 4 28.97 35.27 40.52
C ARG A 4 27.79 34.65 39.78
N GLN A 5 27.96 34.20 38.54
CA GLN A 5 26.89 33.55 37.76
C GLN A 5 26.71 32.06 38.11
N ILE A 6 27.75 31.38 38.59
CA ILE A 6 27.67 29.95 38.97
C ILE A 6 26.92 29.74 40.30
N VAL A 7 26.99 30.69 41.23
CA VAL A 7 26.26 30.63 42.51
C VAL A 7 24.74 30.83 42.30
N TYR A 8 24.36 31.74 41.38
CA TYR A 8 22.94 32.02 41.08
C TYR A 8 22.23 30.85 40.36
N LEU A 9 22.96 30.08 39.56
CA LEU A 9 22.45 28.87 38.89
C LEU A 9 22.28 27.69 39.84
N ARG A 10 23.05 27.63 40.94
CA ARG A 10 22.96 26.55 41.94
C ARG A 10 21.77 26.74 42.89
N GLU A 11 21.48 27.97 43.31
CA GLU A 11 20.33 28.26 44.18
C GLU A 11 18.98 28.14 43.44
N SER A 12 18.93 28.52 42.16
CA SER A 12 17.72 28.38 41.34
C SER A 12 17.38 26.92 40.99
N LEU A 13 18.36 26.01 40.97
CA LEU A 13 18.13 24.57 40.80
C LEU A 13 17.69 23.88 42.10
N LEU A 14 18.13 24.36 43.28
CA LEU A 14 17.70 23.83 44.58
C LEU A 14 16.27 24.24 44.94
N LEU A 15 15.87 25.49 44.66
CA LEU A 15 14.49 25.97 44.85
C LEU A 15 13.45 25.23 43.96
N ARG A 16 13.89 24.70 42.80
CA ARG A 16 13.04 23.94 41.88
C ARG A 16 12.81 22.48 42.33
N SER A 17 13.74 21.93 43.13
CA SER A 17 13.67 20.59 43.71
C SER A 17 12.72 20.52 44.91
N GLU A 18 12.71 21.56 45.77
CA GLU A 18 11.83 21.60 46.95
C GLU A 18 10.35 21.76 46.59
N ASN A 19 10.03 22.56 45.56
CA ASN A 19 8.66 22.72 45.05
C ASN A 19 8.09 21.43 44.43
N CYS A 20 8.94 20.55 43.86
CA CYS A 20 8.49 19.29 43.27
C CYS A 20 8.08 18.26 44.34
N ASN A 21 8.74 18.28 45.50
CA ASN A 21 8.42 17.42 46.64
C ASN A 21 7.17 17.87 47.42
N GLN A 22 6.82 19.16 47.40
CA GLN A 22 5.59 19.66 48.01
C GLN A 22 4.34 19.29 47.19
N VAL A 23 4.41 19.38 45.87
CA VAL A 23 3.31 18.98 44.96
C VAL A 23 3.05 17.47 45.05
N PHE A 24 4.10 16.64 45.17
CA PHE A 24 3.94 15.19 45.30
C PHE A 24 3.30 14.78 46.63
N ARG A 25 3.58 15.49 47.74
CA ARG A 25 2.94 15.24 49.04
C ARG A 25 1.46 15.63 49.08
N GLN A 26 1.06 16.66 48.34
CA GLN A 26 -0.34 17.11 48.24
C GLN A 26 -1.21 16.13 47.43
N PHE A 27 -0.65 15.45 46.43
CA PHE A 27 -1.36 14.40 45.67
C PHE A 27 -1.53 13.09 46.46
N THR A 28 -0.60 12.75 47.35
CA THR A 28 -0.71 11.53 48.18
C THR A 28 -1.66 11.64 49.38
N SER A 29 -1.98 12.85 49.88
CA SER A 29 -2.91 13.00 51.01
C SER A 29 -4.39 13.02 50.62
N GLN A 30 -4.73 13.35 49.36
CA GLN A 30 -6.10 13.23 48.84
C GLN A 30 -6.53 11.80 48.53
N SER A 31 -5.60 10.83 48.48
CA SER A 31 -5.88 9.43 48.17
C SER A 31 -6.25 8.56 49.39
N LYS A 32 -6.24 9.10 50.62
CA LYS A 32 -6.42 8.29 51.86
C LYS A 32 -7.60 8.66 52.75
N SER A 33 -8.51 9.53 52.31
CA SER A 33 -9.79 9.73 53.00
C SER A 33 -10.93 9.52 52.01
N LEU A 34 -11.59 8.35 52.12
CA LEU A 34 -12.97 8.02 51.74
C LEU A 34 -13.11 6.50 51.59
N ARG A 35 -12.91 5.77 52.69
CA ARG A 35 -13.51 4.45 52.92
C ARG A 35 -14.33 4.56 54.20
N THR A 36 -15.64 4.71 54.06
CA THR A 36 -16.73 4.14 54.90
C THR A 36 -18.03 4.84 54.52
N GLY A 37 -18.96 4.08 53.92
CA GLY A 37 -20.28 4.58 53.54
C GLY A 37 -21.04 3.56 52.71
N ARG A 38 -21.64 2.59 53.38
CA ARG A 38 -22.51 1.57 52.77
C ARG A 38 -23.84 2.25 52.42
N VAL A 39 -24.06 2.60 51.16
CA VAL A 39 -25.37 3.03 50.65
C VAL A 39 -25.69 2.19 49.42
N LYS A 40 -26.72 1.34 49.52
CA LYS A 40 -27.31 0.64 48.38
C LYS A 40 -28.08 1.67 47.55
N PHE A 41 -27.53 2.08 46.41
CA PHE A 41 -28.30 2.71 45.33
C PHE A 41 -28.41 1.74 44.17
N SER A 42 -29.64 1.30 43.89
CA SER A 42 -30.00 0.68 42.63
C SER A 42 -29.99 1.77 41.56
N ALA A 43 -29.00 1.74 40.67
CA ALA A 43 -28.96 2.61 39.50
C ALA A 43 -28.59 1.75 38.28
N SER A 44 -29.62 1.32 37.56
CA SER A 44 -29.52 0.93 36.16
C SER A 44 -29.17 2.19 35.35
N SER A 45 -27.88 2.43 35.13
CA SER A 45 -27.43 3.37 34.11
C SER A 45 -26.35 2.71 33.26
N SER A 46 -26.73 2.34 32.04
CA SER A 46 -25.80 1.97 30.98
C SER A 46 -25.00 3.22 30.59
N LEU A 47 -23.92 3.49 31.32
CA LEU A 47 -22.86 4.38 30.85
C LEU A 47 -22.27 3.73 29.60
N LYS A 48 -22.72 4.19 28.42
CA LYS A 48 -22.06 3.89 27.15
C LYS A 48 -20.62 4.38 27.29
N GLN A 49 -19.68 3.44 27.45
CA GLN A 49 -18.27 3.73 27.32
C GLN A 49 -18.06 4.49 26.00
N PRO A 50 -17.20 5.54 25.96
CA PRO A 50 -16.84 6.16 24.70
C PRO A 50 -16.36 5.06 23.76
N ARG A 51 -16.98 4.98 22.58
CA ARG A 51 -16.69 3.95 21.57
C ARG A 51 -15.20 4.02 21.28
N LYS A 52 -14.41 3.12 21.88
CA LYS A 52 -12.95 3.07 21.65
C LYS A 52 -12.74 3.06 20.15
N GLN A 53 -12.02 4.06 19.66
CA GLN A 53 -11.60 4.12 18.28
C GLN A 53 -10.69 2.91 18.07
N LEU A 54 -11.19 1.90 17.37
CA LEU A 54 -10.43 0.68 17.07
C LEU A 54 -9.20 1.10 16.27
N VAL A 55 -8.04 1.13 16.92
CA VAL A 55 -6.77 1.42 16.26
C VAL A 55 -6.30 0.09 15.67
N PRO A 56 -5.97 0.01 14.36
CA PRO A 56 -5.57 -1.23 13.72
C PRO A 56 -4.34 -1.93 14.33
N PHE A 57 -3.61 -1.28 15.24
CA PHE A 57 -2.39 -1.81 15.86
C PHE A 57 -2.58 -2.29 17.31
N GLU A 58 -3.77 -2.14 17.89
CA GLU A 58 -4.10 -2.80 19.16
C GLU A 58 -4.57 -4.24 18.88
N SER A 59 -3.83 -5.22 19.39
CA SER A 59 -4.13 -6.64 19.26
C SER A 59 -5.44 -6.96 19.98
N HIS A 60 -6.51 -7.13 19.22
CA HIS A 60 -7.76 -7.68 19.73
C HIS A 60 -7.81 -9.18 19.44
N ASP A 61 -7.72 -9.93 20.54
CA ASP A 61 -7.75 -11.38 20.72
C ASP A 61 -6.70 -12.24 20.00
N PRO A 62 -5.99 -13.12 20.74
CA PRO A 62 -5.24 -14.23 20.17
C PRO A 62 -6.22 -15.28 19.63
N GLY A 63 -6.94 -14.92 18.57
CA GLY A 63 -7.88 -15.83 17.92
C GLY A 63 -7.12 -17.01 17.31
N TYR A 64 -7.59 -18.23 17.61
CA TYR A 64 -7.13 -19.45 16.97
C TYR A 64 -7.10 -19.30 15.44
N ILE A 65 -5.94 -19.56 14.84
CA ILE A 65 -5.75 -19.49 13.39
C ILE A 65 -6.07 -20.87 12.82
N ASP A 66 -7.26 -20.99 12.23
CA ASP A 66 -7.72 -22.21 11.58
C ASP A 66 -6.83 -22.53 10.34
N PRO A 67 -6.12 -23.67 10.32
CA PRO A 67 -5.27 -24.07 9.19
C PRO A 67 -6.01 -24.12 7.86
N ASN A 68 -7.32 -24.42 7.85
CA ASN A 68 -8.12 -24.43 6.62
C ASN A 68 -8.20 -23.05 5.95
N LYS A 69 -8.03 -21.97 6.71
CA LYS A 69 -7.99 -20.61 6.15
C LYS A 69 -6.69 -20.34 5.39
N LEU A 70 -5.58 -20.96 5.79
CA LEU A 70 -4.32 -20.84 5.07
C LEU A 70 -4.44 -21.45 3.67
N TRP A 71 -5.14 -22.57 3.54
CA TRP A 71 -5.39 -23.19 2.23
C TRP A 71 -6.26 -22.31 1.33
N LYS A 72 -7.31 -21.69 1.88
CA LYS A 72 -8.13 -20.69 1.16
C LYS A 72 -7.30 -19.49 0.70
N ALA A 73 -6.43 -18.98 1.57
CA ALA A 73 -5.53 -17.89 1.24
C ALA A 73 -4.57 -18.26 0.11
N LEU A 74 -3.97 -19.46 0.15
CA LEU A 74 -3.08 -19.95 -0.88
C LEU A 74 -3.78 -20.07 -2.25
N ILE A 75 -4.94 -20.73 -2.29
CA ILE A 75 -5.73 -20.87 -3.53
C ILE A 75 -6.12 -19.51 -4.08
N PHE A 76 -6.55 -18.59 -3.21
CA PHE A 76 -6.90 -17.24 -3.61
C PHE A 76 -5.71 -16.51 -4.23
N THR A 77 -4.53 -16.57 -3.60
CA THR A 77 -3.31 -15.96 -4.12
C THR A 77 -2.97 -16.51 -5.50
N GLY A 78 -2.93 -17.84 -5.67
CA GLY A 78 -2.62 -18.46 -6.96
C GLY A 78 -3.63 -18.05 -8.05
N THR A 79 -4.93 -18.15 -7.74
CA THR A 79 -6.00 -17.81 -8.67
C THR A 79 -5.98 -16.33 -9.05
N PHE A 80 -5.79 -15.44 -8.07
CA PHE A 80 -5.74 -14.00 -8.28
C PHE A 80 -4.52 -13.61 -9.12
N THR A 81 -3.33 -14.15 -8.83
CA THR A 81 -2.12 -13.90 -9.61
C THR A 81 -2.26 -14.34 -11.06
N VAL A 82 -2.80 -15.55 -11.31
CA VAL A 82 -3.04 -16.04 -12.68
C VAL A 82 -4.08 -15.17 -13.41
N THR A 83 -5.17 -14.83 -12.74
CA THR A 83 -6.23 -13.99 -13.31
C THR A 83 -5.73 -12.57 -13.59
N SER A 84 -4.91 -12.01 -12.70
CA SER A 84 -4.28 -10.69 -12.87
C SER A 84 -3.36 -10.70 -14.09
N PHE A 85 -2.48 -11.71 -14.20
CA PHE A 85 -1.62 -11.90 -15.38
C PHE A 85 -2.42 -11.97 -16.69
N ALA A 86 -3.48 -12.77 -16.71
CA ALA A 86 -4.34 -12.90 -17.88
C ALA A 86 -5.04 -11.58 -18.23
N THR A 87 -5.57 -10.88 -17.23
CA THR A 87 -6.28 -9.61 -17.40
C THR A 87 -5.37 -8.53 -17.97
N VAL A 88 -4.17 -8.36 -17.43
CA VAL A 88 -3.24 -7.34 -17.94
C VAL A 88 -2.71 -7.68 -19.33
N SER A 89 -2.57 -8.97 -19.65
CA SER A 89 -2.18 -9.43 -21.00
C SER A 89 -3.27 -9.13 -22.03
N ILE A 90 -4.53 -9.37 -21.69
CA ILE A 90 -5.68 -9.02 -22.54
C ILE A 90 -5.79 -7.50 -22.68
N TRP A 91 -5.57 -6.76 -21.60
CA TRP A 91 -5.59 -5.29 -21.63
C TRP A 91 -4.52 -4.72 -22.55
N GLU A 92 -3.28 -5.25 -22.50
CA GLU A 92 -2.20 -4.89 -23.41
C GLU A 92 -2.62 -5.12 -24.87
N TYR A 93 -3.17 -6.31 -25.16
CA TYR A 93 -3.67 -6.65 -26.49
C TYR A 93 -4.77 -5.68 -26.98
N GLU A 94 -5.81 -5.43 -26.19
CA GLU A 94 -6.93 -4.56 -26.62
C GLU A 94 -6.46 -3.11 -26.80
N LYS A 95 -5.48 -2.66 -26.01
CA LYS A 95 -4.87 -1.34 -26.18
C LYS A 95 -4.10 -1.23 -27.50
N ILE A 96 -3.30 -2.25 -27.85
CA ILE A 96 -2.58 -2.30 -29.13
C ILE A 96 -3.58 -2.36 -30.29
N ARG A 97 -4.60 -3.21 -30.19
CA ARG A 97 -5.67 -3.34 -31.20
C ARG A 97 -6.45 -2.04 -31.38
N SER A 98 -6.81 -1.36 -30.30
CA SER A 98 -7.55 -0.09 -30.35
C SER A 98 -6.73 1.00 -31.05
N LYS A 99 -5.43 1.09 -30.75
CA LYS A 99 -4.51 1.99 -31.46
C LYS A 99 -4.45 1.65 -32.95
N ALA A 100 -4.23 0.39 -33.31
CA ALA A 100 -4.19 -0.05 -34.71
C ALA A 100 -5.52 0.26 -35.45
N THR A 101 -6.66 0.02 -34.80
CA THR A 101 -7.98 0.32 -35.35
C THR A 101 -8.19 1.82 -35.56
N SER A 102 -7.71 2.66 -34.63
CA SER A 102 -7.82 4.12 -34.75
C SER A 102 -6.98 4.67 -35.91
N VAL A 103 -5.79 4.10 -36.12
CA VAL A 103 -4.90 4.46 -37.25
C VAL A 103 -5.54 4.00 -38.56
N PHE A 104 -6.04 2.76 -38.61
CA PHE A 104 -6.73 2.22 -39.79
C PHE A 104 -7.96 3.07 -40.16
N ARG A 105 -8.82 3.38 -39.18
CA ARG A 105 -9.99 4.25 -39.40
C ARG A 105 -9.61 5.67 -39.78
N SER A 106 -8.52 6.22 -39.26
CA SER A 106 -8.04 7.54 -39.69
C SER A 106 -7.50 7.51 -41.12
N ALA A 107 -6.99 6.38 -41.59
CA ALA A 107 -6.57 6.19 -42.98
C ALA A 107 -7.74 5.93 -43.92
N THR A 108 -8.86 5.33 -43.43
CA THR A 108 -10.03 5.01 -44.26
C THR A 108 -11.18 6.02 -44.19
N ASN A 109 -11.23 6.94 -43.21
CA ASN A 109 -12.34 7.88 -43.08
C ASN A 109 -12.26 9.06 -44.05
N PHE A 110 -13.29 9.17 -44.89
CA PHE A 110 -13.63 10.35 -45.69
C PHE A 110 -13.99 11.56 -44.81
N LYS A 111 -13.55 12.76 -45.24
CA LYS A 111 -13.80 14.08 -44.62
C LYS A 111 -15.23 14.33 -44.10
N TRP A 112 -16.26 13.78 -44.77
CA TRP A 112 -17.67 14.14 -44.56
C TRP A 112 -18.32 13.66 -43.24
N VAL A 113 -17.91 12.51 -42.68
CA VAL A 113 -18.43 12.02 -41.38
C VAL A 113 -17.88 12.85 -40.21
N LYS A 114 -16.68 13.42 -40.41
CA LYS A 114 -15.99 14.24 -39.42
C LYS A 114 -16.78 15.52 -39.15
N GLU A 115 -17.26 16.20 -40.20
CA GLU A 115 -17.99 17.47 -40.09
C GLU A 115 -19.34 17.33 -39.36
N LYS A 116 -20.06 16.22 -39.55
CA LYS A 116 -21.39 16.01 -38.94
C LYS A 116 -21.35 15.64 -37.45
N ILE A 117 -20.22 15.11 -36.96
CA ILE A 117 -20.02 14.73 -35.54
C ILE A 117 -19.40 15.86 -34.73
N ILE A 118 -18.66 16.78 -35.37
CA ILE A 118 -17.96 17.89 -34.71
C ILE A 118 -18.95 18.94 -34.16
N GLY A 119 -20.03 19.27 -34.89
CA GLY A 119 -20.95 20.36 -34.52
C GLY A 119 -21.89 20.11 -33.32
N LYS A 120 -21.90 18.92 -32.70
CA LYS A 120 -22.77 18.60 -31.54
C LYS A 120 -22.00 18.38 -30.24
N LYS A 121 -20.66 18.56 -30.25
CA LYS A 121 -19.76 18.11 -29.18
C LYS A 121 -18.98 19.23 -28.50
N GLU A 122 -19.15 20.49 -28.91
CA GLU A 122 -18.28 21.62 -28.55
C GLU A 122 -18.39 22.08 -27.08
N GLU A 123 -19.54 21.93 -26.41
CA GLU A 123 -19.72 22.44 -25.04
C GLU A 123 -19.15 21.49 -23.95
N MET A 124 -19.06 20.19 -24.26
CA MET A 124 -18.36 19.17 -23.43
C MET A 124 -16.88 19.01 -23.84
N SER A 125 -16.35 19.90 -24.68
CA SER A 125 -15.10 19.68 -25.42
C SER A 125 -13.85 20.28 -24.78
N GLU A 126 -13.96 21.38 -24.02
CA GLU A 126 -12.77 22.11 -23.57
C GLU A 126 -12.10 21.44 -22.36
N LEU A 127 -12.84 21.24 -21.26
CA LEU A 127 -12.32 20.55 -20.08
C LEU A 127 -11.77 19.16 -20.42
N ARG A 128 -12.49 18.39 -21.24
CA ARG A 128 -12.04 17.06 -21.66
C ARG A 128 -10.77 17.13 -22.51
N ARG A 129 -10.65 18.13 -23.38
CA ARG A 129 -9.46 18.36 -24.22
C ARG A 129 -8.27 18.80 -23.37
N GLU A 130 -8.49 19.68 -22.39
CA GLU A 130 -7.46 20.11 -21.44
C GLU A 130 -6.99 18.94 -20.59
N LEU A 131 -7.90 18.16 -20.02
CA LEU A 131 -7.57 16.95 -19.25
C LEU A 131 -6.83 15.92 -20.11
N GLN A 132 -7.26 15.69 -21.36
CA GLN A 132 -6.57 14.79 -22.26
C GLN A 132 -5.18 15.30 -22.63
N THR A 133 -5.03 16.61 -22.84
CA THR A 133 -3.75 17.24 -23.16
C THR A 133 -2.79 17.16 -21.97
N ALA A 134 -3.29 17.44 -20.77
CA ALA A 134 -2.53 17.28 -19.53
C ALA A 134 -2.13 15.82 -19.32
N TRP A 135 -3.07 14.88 -19.50
CA TRP A 135 -2.81 13.44 -19.38
C TRP A 135 -1.73 12.96 -20.36
N ASN A 136 -1.76 13.43 -21.60
CA ASN A 136 -0.78 13.05 -22.62
C ASN A 136 0.63 13.59 -22.34
N LYS A 137 0.76 14.68 -21.55
CA LYS A 137 2.05 15.22 -21.13
C LYS A 137 2.71 14.41 -20.01
N LEU A 138 1.93 13.61 -19.28
CA LEU A 138 2.44 12.78 -18.20
C LEU A 138 3.36 11.68 -18.74
N SER A 139 4.43 11.41 -17.99
CA SER A 139 5.29 10.25 -18.20
C SER A 139 4.49 8.95 -18.13
N PRO A 140 4.98 7.86 -18.76
CA PRO A 140 4.34 6.55 -18.65
C PRO A 140 4.14 6.10 -17.19
N GLY A 141 5.06 6.44 -16.29
CA GLY A 141 4.93 6.14 -14.87
C GLY A 141 3.83 6.92 -14.19
N GLU A 142 3.76 8.23 -14.41
CA GLU A 142 2.70 9.09 -13.85
C GLU A 142 1.30 8.66 -14.31
N GLN A 143 1.14 8.26 -15.58
CA GLN A 143 -0.15 7.79 -16.11
C GLN A 143 -0.68 6.53 -15.40
N LEU A 144 0.17 5.77 -14.70
CA LEU A 144 -0.27 4.63 -13.88
C LEU A 144 -0.26 4.96 -12.38
N PHE A 145 0.72 5.75 -11.93
CA PHE A 145 0.82 6.19 -10.54
C PHE A 145 -0.38 7.02 -10.10
N ILE A 146 -0.82 8.00 -10.91
CA ILE A 146 -1.90 8.92 -10.51
C ILE A 146 -3.20 8.17 -10.18
N PRO A 147 -3.71 7.25 -11.04
CA PRO A 147 -4.87 6.43 -10.70
C PRO A 147 -4.69 5.58 -9.43
N LEU A 148 -3.51 4.97 -9.25
CA LEU A 148 -3.21 4.17 -8.05
C LEU A 148 -3.17 5.04 -6.78
N CYS A 149 -2.60 6.23 -6.87
CA CYS A 149 -2.55 7.20 -5.78
C CYS A 149 -3.96 7.70 -5.43
N ALA A 150 -4.76 8.05 -6.43
CA ALA A 150 -6.15 8.46 -6.25
C ALA A 150 -7.00 7.37 -5.58
N LEU A 151 -6.80 6.10 -5.97
CA LEU A 151 -7.47 4.96 -5.33
C LEU A 151 -7.06 4.84 -3.85
N ASN A 152 -5.76 4.88 -3.54
CA ASN A 152 -5.26 4.83 -2.16
C ASN A 152 -5.76 6.00 -1.31
N LEU A 153 -5.79 7.22 -1.86
CA LEU A 153 -6.31 8.41 -1.18
C LEU A 153 -7.82 8.29 -0.92
N THR A 154 -8.56 7.70 -1.86
CA THR A 154 -10.00 7.42 -1.68
C THR A 154 -10.22 6.46 -0.51
N VAL A 155 -9.51 5.33 -0.50
CA VAL A 155 -9.57 4.33 0.58
C VAL A 155 -9.13 4.93 1.92
N PHE A 156 -8.10 5.77 1.93
CA PHE A 156 -7.69 6.54 3.10
C PHE A 156 -8.77 7.51 3.58
N GLY A 157 -9.49 8.17 2.67
CA GLY A 157 -10.67 8.99 3.00
C GLY A 157 -11.79 8.17 3.63
N MET A 158 -12.04 6.96 3.16
CA MET A 158 -13.04 6.05 3.74
C MET A 158 -12.74 5.71 5.21
N TRP A 159 -11.47 5.59 5.60
CA TRP A 159 -11.06 5.41 7.00
C TRP A 159 -11.47 6.58 7.92
N ARG A 160 -11.67 7.78 7.35
CA ARG A 160 -12.05 8.98 8.10
C ARG A 160 -13.55 9.06 8.38
N ILE A 161 -14.35 8.17 7.80
CA ILE A 161 -15.80 8.10 8.00
C ILE A 161 -16.10 7.05 9.10
N PRO A 162 -16.53 7.45 10.32
CA PRO A 162 -16.71 6.51 11.44
C PRO A 162 -17.70 5.37 11.15
N ARG A 163 -18.70 5.63 10.28
CA ARG A 163 -19.69 4.63 9.87
C ARG A 163 -19.08 3.52 9.00
N LEU A 164 -18.00 3.78 8.27
CA LEU A 164 -17.33 2.81 7.41
C LEU A 164 -16.27 1.98 8.15
N GLN A 165 -15.81 2.41 9.33
CA GLN A 165 -14.69 1.75 10.04
C GLN A 165 -14.87 0.23 10.25
N PRO A 166 -16.05 -0.30 10.64
CA PRO A 166 -16.22 -1.75 10.75
C PRO A 166 -16.06 -2.49 9.42
N PHE A 167 -16.51 -1.87 8.32
CA PHE A 167 -16.31 -2.40 6.98
C PHE A 167 -14.83 -2.36 6.57
N MET A 168 -14.14 -1.26 6.87
CA MET A 168 -12.70 -1.11 6.63
C MET A 168 -11.88 -2.15 7.40
N LEU A 169 -12.15 -2.34 8.69
CA LEU A 169 -11.47 -3.34 9.51
C LEU A 169 -11.71 -4.77 9.00
N LYS A 170 -12.90 -5.06 8.46
CA LYS A 170 -13.26 -6.39 7.97
C LYS A 170 -12.65 -6.72 6.61
N TYR A 171 -12.60 -5.75 5.69
CA TYR A 171 -12.24 -6.00 4.29
C TYR A 171 -10.95 -5.31 3.84
N PHE A 172 -10.48 -4.27 4.52
CA PHE A 172 -9.28 -3.50 4.17
C PHE A 172 -8.12 -3.70 5.15
N CYS A 173 -8.25 -4.64 6.08
CA CYS A 173 -7.17 -5.10 6.95
C CYS A 173 -7.06 -6.62 6.87
N SER A 174 -5.90 -7.13 6.49
CA SER A 174 -5.64 -8.57 6.52
C SER A 174 -5.32 -9.01 7.95
N ASN A 175 -6.06 -10.00 8.44
CA ASN A 175 -5.82 -10.62 9.75
C ASN A 175 -6.13 -12.13 9.66
N PRO A 176 -5.18 -13.00 10.02
CA PRO A 176 -5.41 -14.45 10.05
C PRO A 176 -6.56 -14.92 10.91
N ALA A 177 -6.82 -14.23 12.02
CA ALA A 177 -7.92 -14.56 12.91
C ALA A 177 -9.29 -14.13 12.36
N ALA A 178 -9.35 -13.24 11.36
CA ALA A 178 -10.60 -12.70 10.83
C ALA A 178 -11.43 -13.75 10.08
N LYS A 179 -12.74 -13.48 9.96
CA LYS A 179 -13.67 -14.32 9.16
C LYS A 179 -13.45 -14.13 7.66
N ALA A 180 -13.16 -12.90 7.22
CA ALA A 180 -12.81 -12.60 5.85
C ALA A 180 -11.30 -12.81 5.67
N VAL A 181 -10.91 -13.66 4.71
CA VAL A 181 -9.50 -14.00 4.46
C VAL A 181 -9.08 -13.49 3.08
N CYS A 182 -9.80 -13.89 2.02
CA CYS A 182 -9.40 -13.61 0.64
C CYS A 182 -9.45 -12.12 0.26
N TRP A 183 -10.61 -11.48 0.39
CA TRP A 183 -10.76 -10.06 0.01
C TRP A 183 -9.78 -9.11 0.71
N PRO A 184 -9.54 -9.23 2.02
CA PRO A 184 -8.50 -8.46 2.69
C PRO A 184 -7.10 -8.59 2.10
N MET A 185 -6.73 -9.72 1.48
CA MET A 185 -5.37 -9.91 0.95
C MET A 185 -5.04 -8.97 -0.21
N ILE A 186 -6.05 -8.51 -0.97
CA ILE A 186 -5.87 -7.53 -2.05
C ILE A 186 -6.27 -6.12 -1.61
N LEU A 187 -7.39 -5.98 -0.90
CA LEU A 187 -7.90 -4.66 -0.51
C LEU A 187 -6.99 -3.98 0.53
N SER A 188 -6.29 -4.76 1.37
CA SER A 188 -5.29 -4.23 2.30
C SER A 188 -4.15 -3.49 1.58
N THR A 189 -3.80 -3.89 0.35
CA THR A 189 -2.76 -3.25 -0.46
C THR A 189 -3.10 -1.78 -0.76
N PHE A 190 -4.38 -1.41 -0.77
CA PHE A 190 -4.84 -0.04 -1.02
C PHE A 190 -5.19 0.72 0.27
N SER A 191 -5.01 0.10 1.43
CA SER A 191 -5.50 0.58 2.71
C SER A 191 -4.37 1.21 3.53
N HIS A 192 -4.59 2.42 4.02
CA HIS A 192 -3.65 3.13 4.88
C HIS A 192 -4.42 3.83 6.00
N TYR A 193 -3.93 3.74 7.24
CA TYR A 193 -4.59 4.36 8.40
C TYR A 193 -4.01 5.75 8.73
N SER A 194 -2.68 5.89 8.73
CA SER A 194 -1.99 7.14 9.08
C SER A 194 -1.53 7.91 7.84
N ALA A 195 -1.47 9.24 7.96
CA ALA A 195 -1.08 10.14 6.87
C ALA A 195 0.39 9.91 6.43
N PHE A 196 1.29 9.72 7.41
CA PHE A 196 2.68 9.39 7.13
C PHE A 196 2.82 8.07 6.35
N HIS A 197 2.02 7.06 6.70
CA HIS A 197 2.07 5.77 6.03
C HIS A 197 1.67 5.86 4.55
N ILE A 198 0.57 6.53 4.23
CA ILE A 198 0.18 6.73 2.82
C ILE A 198 1.19 7.62 2.08
N PHE A 199 1.71 8.67 2.72
CA PHE A 199 2.70 9.56 2.12
C PHE A 199 3.98 8.78 1.74
N ALA A 200 4.55 8.03 2.68
CA ALA A 200 5.76 7.25 2.43
C ALA A 200 5.56 6.23 1.31
N ASN A 201 4.43 5.50 1.30
CA ASN A 201 4.13 4.54 0.24
C ASN A 201 3.97 5.20 -1.12
N MET A 202 3.17 6.27 -1.22
CA MET A 202 2.97 6.95 -2.51
C MET A 202 4.24 7.64 -2.99
N TYR A 203 5.07 8.17 -2.09
CA TYR A 203 6.37 8.73 -2.43
C TYR A 203 7.31 7.69 -3.05
N VAL A 204 7.49 6.53 -2.40
CA VAL A 204 8.34 5.46 -2.93
C VAL A 204 7.77 4.93 -4.24
N LEU A 205 6.46 4.65 -4.29
CA LEU A 205 5.83 4.16 -5.52
C LEU A 205 6.05 5.13 -6.68
N HIS A 206 5.83 6.43 -6.50
CA HIS A 206 6.08 7.44 -7.52
C HIS A 206 7.54 7.43 -7.99
N SER A 207 8.48 7.45 -7.05
CA SER A 207 9.92 7.55 -7.31
C SER A 207 10.44 6.41 -8.18
N PHE A 208 9.92 5.19 -8.00
CA PHE A 208 10.35 4.01 -8.76
C PHE A 208 9.42 3.66 -9.94
N SER A 209 8.26 4.31 -10.07
CA SER A 209 7.28 4.00 -11.14
C SER A 209 7.86 4.20 -12.53
N ASN A 210 8.56 5.30 -12.79
CA ASN A 210 9.13 5.58 -14.11
C ASN A 210 10.20 4.56 -14.52
N GLY A 211 11.13 4.22 -13.63
CA GLY A 211 12.16 3.21 -13.90
C GLY A 211 11.55 1.82 -14.11
N ALA A 212 10.61 1.43 -13.25
CA ALA A 212 9.93 0.14 -13.36
C ALA A 212 9.14 0.02 -14.68
N ILE A 213 8.28 1.00 -14.98
CA ILE A 213 7.43 1.01 -16.19
C ILE A 213 8.26 1.19 -17.46
N GLY A 214 9.39 1.90 -17.41
CA GLY A 214 10.31 1.99 -18.53
C GLY A 214 10.86 0.62 -18.95
N SER A 215 11.05 -0.30 -18.00
CA SER A 215 11.55 -1.66 -18.28
C SER A 215 10.46 -2.71 -18.52
N LEU A 216 9.30 -2.58 -17.85
CA LEU A 216 8.22 -3.56 -17.86
C LEU A 216 7.08 -3.20 -18.83
N GLY A 217 6.88 -1.92 -19.11
CA GLY A 217 5.60 -1.42 -19.60
C GLY A 217 4.54 -1.32 -18.50
N LYS A 218 3.40 -0.69 -18.81
CA LYS A 218 2.37 -0.36 -17.81
C LYS A 218 1.59 -1.59 -17.34
N GLU A 219 1.28 -2.46 -18.28
CA GLU A 219 0.44 -3.63 -18.08
C GLU A 219 1.18 -4.68 -17.25
N GLN A 220 2.44 -4.97 -17.58
CA GLN A 220 3.28 -5.86 -16.80
C GLN A 220 3.56 -5.30 -15.40
N PHE A 221 3.84 -3.99 -15.29
CA PHE A 221 3.97 -3.34 -13.98
C PHE A 221 2.72 -3.53 -13.13
N LEU A 222 1.52 -3.28 -13.68
CA LEU A 222 0.28 -3.42 -12.92
C LEU A 222 0.05 -4.87 -12.50
N GLY A 223 0.32 -5.83 -13.38
CA GLY A 223 0.22 -7.26 -13.07
C GLY A 223 1.18 -7.67 -11.95
N LEU A 224 2.42 -7.18 -11.99
CA LEU A 224 3.42 -7.37 -10.94
C LEU A 224 2.94 -6.75 -9.62
N TYR A 225 2.50 -5.50 -9.61
CA TYR A 225 2.04 -4.77 -8.42
C TYR A 225 0.87 -5.48 -7.73
N LEU A 226 -0.17 -5.86 -8.50
CA LEU A 226 -1.36 -6.52 -7.96
C LEU A 226 -1.05 -7.94 -7.45
N SER A 227 -0.24 -8.70 -8.19
CA SER A 227 0.19 -10.04 -7.78
C SER A 227 1.08 -9.99 -6.54
N ALA A 228 2.00 -9.01 -6.48
CA ALA A 228 2.83 -8.77 -5.32
C ALA A 228 2.02 -8.41 -4.08
N GLY A 229 0.94 -7.62 -4.22
CA GLY A 229 0.03 -7.30 -3.12
C GLY A 229 -0.53 -8.55 -2.44
N VAL A 230 -1.10 -9.48 -3.22
CA VAL A 230 -1.66 -10.73 -2.67
C VAL A 230 -0.61 -11.70 -2.16
N LEU A 231 0.55 -11.80 -2.84
CA LEU A 231 1.65 -12.67 -2.41
C LEU A 231 2.29 -12.18 -1.10
N SER A 232 2.47 -10.86 -0.97
CA SER A 232 2.97 -10.24 0.27
C SER A 232 1.99 -10.44 1.42
N SER A 233 0.69 -10.22 1.17
CA SER A 233 -0.37 -10.51 2.15
C SER A 233 -0.37 -11.99 2.57
N PHE A 234 -0.14 -12.92 1.64
CA PHE A 234 -0.01 -14.34 1.95
C PHE A 234 1.23 -14.64 2.79
N ALA A 235 2.39 -14.06 2.48
CA ALA A 235 3.61 -14.24 3.27
C ALA A 235 3.43 -13.74 4.72
N SER A 236 2.80 -12.58 4.91
CA SER A 236 2.40 -12.08 6.23
C SER A 236 1.43 -13.03 6.94
N TYR A 237 0.43 -13.52 6.21
CA TYR A 237 -0.57 -14.43 6.75
C TYR A 237 0.07 -15.73 7.25
N LEU A 238 0.96 -16.32 6.44
CA LEU A 238 1.71 -17.52 6.77
C LEU A 238 2.59 -17.30 8.00
N TYR A 239 3.37 -16.21 8.01
CA TYR A 239 4.23 -15.87 9.14
C TYR A 239 3.45 -15.73 10.44
N LYS A 240 2.35 -14.97 10.43
CA LYS A 240 1.48 -14.76 11.60
C LYS A 240 0.78 -16.04 12.06
N ALA A 241 0.42 -16.91 11.12
CA ALA A 241 -0.12 -18.25 11.42
C ALA A 241 0.91 -19.13 12.13
N VAL A 242 2.13 -19.20 11.60
CA VAL A 242 3.22 -20.02 12.17
C VAL A 242 3.68 -19.49 13.53
N MET A 243 3.83 -18.17 13.67
CA MET A 243 4.32 -17.54 14.89
C MET A 243 3.21 -17.31 15.94
N MET A 244 1.95 -17.65 15.64
CA MET A 244 0.79 -17.38 16.49
C MET A 244 0.70 -15.92 16.95
N GLN A 245 1.01 -14.98 16.05
CA GLN A 245 0.98 -13.54 16.31
C GLN A 245 -0.12 -12.86 15.48
N PRO A 246 -1.38 -12.83 15.97
CA PRO A 246 -2.43 -12.12 15.27
C PRO A 246 -2.17 -10.63 15.29
N GLY A 247 -2.46 -9.98 14.16
CA GLY A 247 -2.27 -8.56 13.97
C GLY A 247 -2.76 -8.13 12.61
N LEU A 248 -3.35 -6.95 12.53
CA LEU A 248 -3.84 -6.39 11.27
C LEU A 248 -2.65 -5.98 10.39
N SER A 249 -2.77 -6.27 9.11
CA SER A 249 -1.85 -5.79 8.07
C SER A 249 -2.64 -4.97 7.06
N LEU A 250 -2.10 -3.80 6.72
CA LEU A 250 -2.61 -2.92 5.68
C LEU A 250 -1.45 -2.09 5.16
N GLY A 251 -1.51 -1.75 3.87
CA GLY A 251 -0.52 -0.91 3.21
C GLY A 251 -0.11 -1.46 1.85
N ALA A 252 0.29 -0.54 0.97
CA ALA A 252 0.87 -0.88 -0.34
C ALA A 252 2.30 -1.43 -0.23
N SER A 253 2.90 -1.42 0.96
CA SER A 253 4.33 -1.60 1.15
C SER A 253 4.86 -2.92 0.63
N GLY A 254 4.14 -4.05 0.78
CA GLY A 254 4.55 -5.33 0.19
C GLY A 254 4.62 -5.29 -1.34
N ALA A 255 3.62 -4.71 -1.99
CA ALA A 255 3.63 -4.53 -3.45
C ALA A 255 4.75 -3.57 -3.90
N ILE A 256 4.97 -2.49 -3.15
CA ILE A 256 6.05 -1.54 -3.41
C ILE A 256 7.42 -2.19 -3.21
N MET A 257 7.58 -3.05 -2.20
CA MET A 257 8.80 -3.81 -1.98
C MET A 257 9.13 -4.74 -3.15
N ALA A 258 8.12 -5.31 -3.82
CA ALA A 258 8.33 -6.05 -5.06
C ALA A 258 8.84 -5.16 -6.20
N ILE A 259 8.23 -3.97 -6.39
CA ILE A 259 8.68 -3.01 -7.40
C ILE A 259 10.11 -2.53 -7.10
N LEU A 260 10.39 -2.19 -5.85
CA LEU A 260 11.70 -1.75 -5.39
C LEU A 260 12.74 -2.85 -5.62
N ALA A 261 12.48 -4.07 -5.18
CA ALA A 261 13.38 -5.21 -5.38
C ALA A 261 13.64 -5.48 -6.86
N TYR A 262 12.59 -5.42 -7.69
CA TYR A 262 12.73 -5.57 -9.14
C TYR A 262 13.64 -4.48 -9.73
N VAL A 263 13.38 -3.20 -9.44
CA VAL A 263 14.17 -2.08 -10.01
C VAL A 263 15.61 -2.10 -9.51
N CYS A 264 15.82 -2.31 -8.20
CA CYS A 264 17.15 -2.37 -7.60
C CYS A 264 17.97 -3.56 -8.12
N ALA A 265 17.34 -4.71 -8.40
CA ALA A 265 18.02 -5.85 -9.01
C ALA A 265 18.31 -5.63 -10.50
N LYS A 266 17.42 -4.92 -11.21
CA LYS A 266 17.59 -4.60 -12.63
C LYS A 266 18.65 -3.54 -12.88
N TYR A 267 18.76 -2.55 -11.99
CA TYR A 267 19.66 -1.41 -12.10
C TYR A 267 20.46 -1.20 -10.80
N PRO A 268 21.33 -2.15 -10.43
CA PRO A 268 22.00 -2.15 -9.12
C PRO A 268 22.93 -0.96 -8.89
N ASP A 269 23.51 -0.41 -9.95
CA ASP A 269 24.47 0.71 -9.90
C ASP A 269 23.80 2.08 -9.93
N THR A 270 22.47 2.15 -10.04
CA THR A 270 21.76 3.43 -9.96
C THR A 270 21.94 4.05 -8.58
N GLN A 271 22.45 5.28 -8.54
CA GLN A 271 22.63 6.02 -7.31
C GLN A 271 21.28 6.58 -6.84
N LEU A 272 20.87 6.15 -5.66
CA LEU A 272 19.68 6.65 -4.97
C LEU A 272 20.10 7.68 -3.93
N SER A 273 19.35 8.77 -3.83
CA SER A 273 19.54 9.79 -2.80
C SER A 273 18.60 9.57 -1.61
N ILE A 274 19.06 9.91 -0.40
CA ILE A 274 18.18 9.97 0.77
C ILE A 274 17.25 11.18 0.62
N LEU A 275 15.96 10.97 0.90
CA LEU A 275 14.98 12.05 0.94
C LEU A 275 15.43 13.13 1.94
N PHE A 276 15.53 14.37 1.47
CA PHE A 276 16.06 15.56 2.18
C PHE A 276 17.57 15.64 2.39
N LEU A 277 18.35 14.63 1.97
CA LEU A 277 19.81 14.66 2.01
C LEU A 277 20.40 14.22 0.65
N PRO A 278 20.19 15.02 -0.42
CA PRO A 278 20.61 14.64 -1.77
C PRO A 278 22.13 14.48 -1.94
N MET A 279 22.91 15.03 -1.00
CA MET A 279 24.37 14.92 -0.94
C MET A 279 24.85 13.50 -0.67
N TYR A 280 24.02 12.67 -0.01
CA TYR A 280 24.34 11.28 0.29
C TYR A 280 23.63 10.36 -0.68
N THR A 281 24.42 9.66 -1.48
CA THR A 281 23.93 8.66 -2.42
C THR A 281 24.51 7.29 -2.13
N PHE A 282 23.72 6.26 -2.40
CA PHE A 282 24.14 4.86 -2.31
C PHE A 282 23.60 4.09 -3.51
N SER A 283 24.23 2.96 -3.83
CA SER A 283 23.77 2.14 -4.94
C SER A 283 22.44 1.46 -4.62
N ALA A 284 21.56 1.37 -5.61
CA ALA A 284 20.27 0.71 -5.48
C ALA A 284 20.42 -0.75 -5.01
N GLY A 285 21.49 -1.43 -5.44
CA GLY A 285 21.85 -2.76 -4.98
C GLY A 285 22.20 -2.82 -3.48
N ALA A 286 22.88 -1.81 -2.93
CA ALA A 286 23.12 -1.72 -1.49
C ALA A 286 21.83 -1.44 -0.73
N ALA A 287 20.99 -0.55 -1.25
CA ALA A 287 19.71 -0.16 -0.66
C ALA A 287 18.83 -1.38 -0.38
N ILE A 288 18.59 -2.20 -1.41
CA ILE A 288 17.69 -3.36 -1.29
C ILE A 288 18.24 -4.40 -0.32
N LYS A 289 19.55 -4.62 -0.29
CA LYS A 289 20.19 -5.55 0.68
C LYS A 289 19.99 -5.08 2.12
N VAL A 290 20.17 -3.78 2.38
CA VAL A 290 19.98 -3.21 3.72
C VAL A 290 18.51 -3.32 4.14
N ILE A 291 17.57 -2.94 3.26
CA ILE A 291 16.13 -2.99 3.57
C ILE A 291 15.70 -4.44 3.85
N MET A 292 16.08 -5.38 2.99
CA MET A 292 15.78 -6.81 3.20
C MET A 292 16.44 -7.37 4.46
N GLY A 293 17.67 -6.93 4.78
CA GLY A 293 18.36 -7.32 6.01
C GLY A 293 17.63 -6.83 7.26
N LEU A 294 17.12 -5.59 7.24
CA LEU A 294 16.31 -5.04 8.33
C LEU A 294 14.96 -5.75 8.47
N ASP A 295 14.29 -6.07 7.37
CA ASP A 295 13.04 -6.84 7.43
C ASP A 295 13.29 -8.28 7.91
N LEU A 296 14.39 -8.92 7.50
CA LEU A 296 14.78 -10.24 8.01
C LEU A 296 15.05 -10.21 9.52
N ALA A 297 15.79 -9.20 9.99
CA ALA A 297 15.98 -8.98 11.42
C ALA A 297 14.63 -8.75 12.13
N GLY A 298 13.73 -7.96 11.54
CA GLY A 298 12.39 -7.72 12.09
C GLY A 298 11.54 -9.00 12.20
N VAL A 299 11.64 -9.91 11.23
CA VAL A 299 11.01 -11.24 11.28
C VAL A 299 11.63 -12.11 12.39
N ILE A 300 12.96 -12.20 12.46
CA ILE A 300 13.66 -13.06 13.44
C ILE A 300 13.46 -12.55 14.87
N LEU A 301 13.52 -11.23 15.07
CA LEU A 301 13.40 -10.58 16.37
C LEU A 301 11.95 -10.28 16.78
N GLY A 302 10.97 -10.55 15.90
CA GLY A 302 9.54 -10.38 16.19
C GLY A 302 9.09 -8.92 16.34
N TRP A 303 9.67 -7.99 15.58
CA TRP A 303 9.27 -6.59 15.57
C TRP A 303 7.85 -6.42 14.99
N LYS A 304 7.08 -5.48 15.57
CA LYS A 304 5.64 -5.29 15.26
C LYS A 304 5.31 -3.94 14.61
N PHE A 305 6.30 -3.07 14.42
CA PHE A 305 6.09 -1.74 13.84
C PHE A 305 5.75 -1.79 12.34
N PHE A 306 6.28 -2.79 11.63
CA PHE A 306 6.03 -3.03 10.22
C PHE A 306 5.68 -4.49 9.95
N ASP A 307 5.04 -4.74 8.80
CA ASP A 307 4.79 -6.10 8.33
C ASP A 307 6.00 -6.64 7.57
N HIS A 308 7.05 -6.96 8.32
CA HIS A 308 8.33 -7.40 7.77
C HIS A 308 8.21 -8.65 6.88
N ALA A 309 7.32 -9.59 7.24
CA ALA A 309 7.05 -10.78 6.44
C ALA A 309 6.37 -10.43 5.10
N ALA A 310 5.43 -9.47 5.09
CA ALA A 310 4.89 -8.96 3.83
C ALA A 310 5.97 -8.33 2.96
N HIS A 311 6.86 -7.53 3.55
CA HIS A 311 7.95 -6.88 2.81
C HIS A 311 8.90 -7.90 2.17
N LEU A 312 9.33 -8.91 2.91
CA LEU A 312 10.18 -9.98 2.39
C LEU A 312 9.48 -10.81 1.31
N GLY A 313 8.19 -11.14 1.51
CA GLY A 313 7.40 -11.84 0.50
C GLY A 313 7.28 -11.06 -0.81
N GLY A 314 7.03 -9.75 -0.71
CA GLY A 314 7.02 -8.84 -1.84
C GLY A 314 8.38 -8.76 -2.53
N ALA A 315 9.45 -8.51 -1.77
CA ALA A 315 10.80 -8.43 -2.30
C ALA A 315 11.23 -9.72 -3.01
N ALA A 316 10.96 -10.89 -2.41
CA ALA A 316 11.24 -12.18 -3.01
C ALA A 316 10.50 -12.35 -4.36
N PHE A 317 9.22 -11.96 -4.43
CA PHE A 317 8.47 -12.00 -5.67
C PHE A 317 9.00 -11.00 -6.72
N GLY A 318 9.42 -9.81 -6.30
CA GLY A 318 10.06 -8.82 -7.17
C GLY A 318 11.38 -9.32 -7.78
N LEU A 319 12.24 -9.95 -6.97
CA LEU A 319 13.47 -10.58 -7.42
C LEU A 319 13.19 -11.73 -8.38
N PHE A 320 12.22 -12.59 -8.03
CA PHE A 320 11.75 -13.65 -8.92
C PHE A 320 11.28 -13.09 -10.27
N TRP A 321 10.54 -11.99 -10.25
CA TRP A 321 10.08 -11.36 -11.49
C TRP A 321 11.24 -10.77 -12.31
N CYS A 322 12.24 -10.18 -11.65
CA CYS A 322 13.43 -9.64 -12.31
C CYS A 322 14.22 -10.74 -13.03
N TYR A 323 14.58 -11.81 -12.32
CA TYR A 323 15.46 -12.85 -12.84
C TYR A 323 14.75 -13.91 -13.69
N TYR A 324 13.46 -14.14 -13.47
CA TYR A 324 12.72 -15.20 -14.17
C TYR A 324 11.43 -14.70 -14.81
N GLY A 325 10.57 -14.02 -14.05
CA GLY A 325 9.22 -13.66 -14.51
C GLY A 325 9.21 -12.81 -15.79
N SER A 326 10.07 -11.80 -15.87
CA SER A 326 10.18 -10.91 -17.01
C SER A 326 10.68 -11.61 -18.29
N GLN A 327 11.65 -12.52 -18.14
CA GLN A 327 12.30 -13.20 -19.26
C GLN A 327 11.57 -14.47 -19.72
N HIS A 328 10.95 -15.21 -18.80
CA HIS A 328 10.43 -16.56 -19.07
C HIS A 328 8.92 -16.70 -18.89
N LEU A 329 8.29 -15.92 -18.00
CA LEU A 329 6.84 -15.99 -17.78
C LEU A 329 6.08 -15.00 -18.65
N TRP A 330 6.52 -13.74 -18.70
CA TRP A 330 5.83 -12.70 -19.46
C TRP A 330 5.70 -13.00 -20.95
N PRO A 331 6.70 -13.60 -21.64
CA PRO A 331 6.52 -14.02 -23.04
C PRO A 331 5.43 -15.08 -23.24
N LYS A 332 5.17 -15.95 -22.25
CA LYS A 332 4.12 -16.99 -22.36
C LYS A 332 2.71 -16.43 -22.50
N ARG A 333 2.50 -15.14 -22.22
CA ARG A 333 1.22 -14.47 -22.48
C ARG A 333 0.83 -14.49 -23.95
N GLU A 334 1.78 -14.66 -24.88
CA GLU A 334 1.51 -14.77 -26.31
C GLU A 334 0.55 -15.92 -26.64
N TYR A 335 0.64 -17.04 -25.90
CA TYR A 335 -0.33 -18.14 -26.06
C TYR A 335 -1.76 -17.68 -25.75
N LEU A 336 -1.94 -16.98 -24.62
CA LEU A 336 -3.24 -16.42 -24.22
C LEU A 336 -3.72 -15.37 -25.22
N ILE A 337 -2.86 -14.45 -25.62
CA ILE A 337 -3.16 -13.40 -26.59
C ILE A 337 -3.55 -14.02 -27.94
N GLY A 338 -2.89 -15.09 -28.38
CA GLY A 338 -3.23 -15.80 -29.61
C GLY A 338 -4.64 -16.40 -29.57
N HIS A 339 -5.04 -17.00 -28.45
CA HIS A 339 -6.42 -17.49 -28.26
C HIS A 339 -7.42 -16.34 -28.26
N TRP A 340 -7.12 -15.28 -27.52
CA TRP A 340 -7.96 -14.09 -27.46
C TRP A 340 -8.11 -13.41 -28.83
N HIS A 341 -7.04 -13.35 -29.62
CA HIS A 341 -7.07 -12.81 -30.98
C HIS A 341 -7.99 -13.61 -31.89
N LYS A 342 -7.93 -14.95 -31.84
CA LYS A 342 -8.84 -15.83 -32.60
C LYS A 342 -10.30 -15.59 -32.23
N LEU A 343 -10.59 -15.45 -30.92
CA LEU A 343 -11.95 -15.16 -30.44
C LEU A 343 -12.46 -13.78 -30.89
N ARG A 344 -11.59 -12.76 -30.91
CA ARG A 344 -11.97 -11.39 -31.28
C ARG A 344 -12.02 -11.15 -32.79
N GLY A 345 -11.42 -12.01 -33.60
CA GLY A 345 -11.36 -11.89 -35.05
C GLY A 345 -10.52 -10.70 -35.55
N PRO A 346 -10.40 -10.52 -36.88
CA PRO A 346 -9.66 -9.41 -37.49
C PRO A 346 -10.33 -8.05 -37.23
N ILE A 347 -9.58 -6.97 -37.47
CA ILE A 347 -10.14 -5.61 -37.44
C ILE A 347 -11.07 -5.47 -38.65
N SER A 348 -12.38 -5.33 -38.41
CA SER A 348 -13.39 -5.14 -39.46
C SER A 348 -13.09 -3.86 -40.25
N LYS A 349 -13.19 -3.96 -41.59
CA LYS A 349 -13.04 -2.84 -42.53
C LYS A 349 -14.34 -2.03 -42.75
N SER A 350 -15.40 -2.32 -41.99
CA SER A 350 -16.73 -1.70 -42.14
C SER A 350 -16.72 -0.19 -41.92
#